data_AF-A0A7X1L8C8-F1
#
_entry.id   AF-A0A7X1L8C8-F1
#
_cell.length_a   1.000
_cell.length_b   1.000
_cell.length_c   1.000
_cell.angle_alpha   90.00
_cell.angle_beta   90.00
_cell.angle_gamma   90.00
#
_symmetry.space_group_name_H-M   'P 1'
#
loop_
_entity.id
_entity.type
_entity.pdbx_description
1 polymer ?
#
loop_
_entity_poly.entity_id
_entity_poly.type
_entity_poly.pdbx_seq_one_letter_code
_entity_poly.pdbx_strand_id
1 'polypeptide(L)'
;MKRYAIFILALMLLVMPNGCAWLDYQETKLHSGSIYLPVDAESQNFGYQRLMINCRYREPVNTFIQTHGYPEFIYEYNKAAREGIRLFYLKENKVADFLEQGLSPNSATLIDHRALDSYEKAEIKELQGRQPL
;
A
#
# COMPACT_ATOMS: atom_id res chain seq x y z
N MET A 1 12.83 -20.21 -37.79
CA MET A 1 13.28 -19.04 -36.97
C MET A 1 12.15 -18.05 -36.67
N LYS A 2 11.40 -17.53 -37.67
CA LYS A 2 10.31 -16.55 -37.44
C LYS A 2 9.19 -17.02 -36.47
N ARG A 3 8.82 -18.30 -36.49
CA ARG A 3 7.78 -18.86 -35.57
C ARG A 3 8.21 -18.93 -34.10
N TYR A 4 9.49 -19.18 -33.83
CA TYR A 4 10.01 -19.20 -32.46
C TYR A 4 10.18 -17.79 -31.89
N ALA A 5 10.52 -16.81 -32.73
CA ALA A 5 10.61 -15.41 -32.31
C ALA A 5 9.24 -14.86 -31.84
N ILE A 6 8.14 -15.25 -32.51
CA ILE A 6 6.78 -14.87 -32.10
C ILE A 6 6.41 -15.50 -30.75
N PHE A 7 6.76 -16.77 -30.53
CA PHE A 7 6.53 -17.44 -29.24
C PHE A 7 7.33 -16.81 -28.09
N ILE A 8 8.60 -16.45 -28.32
CA ILE A 8 9.43 -15.78 -27.31
C ILE A 8 8.91 -14.36 -27.01
N LEU A 9 8.49 -13.62 -28.04
CA LEU A 9 7.91 -12.28 -27.87
C LEU A 9 6.57 -12.32 -27.12
N ALA A 10 5.71 -13.30 -27.43
CA ALA A 10 4.45 -13.51 -26.72
C ALA A 10 4.68 -13.95 -25.25
N LEU A 11 5.71 -14.74 -24.99
CA LEU A 11 6.10 -15.12 -23.64
C LEU A 11 6.63 -13.93 -22.83
N MET A 12 7.41 -13.03 -23.44
CA MET A 12 7.90 -11.81 -22.78
C MET A 12 6.77 -10.81 -22.46
N LEU A 13 5.78 -10.68 -23.35
CA LEU A 13 4.61 -9.81 -23.13
C LEU A 13 3.74 -10.27 -21.95
N LEU A 14 3.71 -11.58 -21.66
CA LEU A 14 2.96 -12.14 -20.53
C LEU A 14 3.60 -11.86 -19.15
N VAL A 15 4.88 -11.47 -19.09
CA VAL A 15 5.59 -11.19 -17.82
C VAL A 15 5.50 -9.71 -17.40
N MET A 16 5.03 -8.82 -18.30
CA MET A 16 5.11 -7.37 -18.07
C MET A 16 4.05 -6.70 -17.17
N PRO A 17 2.83 -7.22 -16.93
CA PRO A 17 1.82 -6.40 -16.24
C PRO A 17 2.18 -6.10 -14.78
N ASN A 18 2.95 -6.95 -14.10
CA ASN A 18 3.37 -6.74 -12.71
C ASN A 18 4.69 -5.96 -12.58
N GLY A 19 5.47 -5.82 -13.65
CA GLY A 19 6.78 -5.18 -13.61
C GLY A 19 6.70 -3.67 -13.34
N CYS A 20 5.71 -3.01 -13.94
CA CYS A 20 5.49 -1.56 -13.73
C CYS A 20 5.08 -1.25 -12.30
N ALA A 21 4.13 -2.01 -11.73
CA ALA A 21 3.68 -1.78 -10.34
C ALA A 21 4.80 -2.05 -9.31
N TRP A 22 5.65 -3.06 -9.57
CA TRP A 22 6.81 -3.32 -8.72
C TRP A 22 7.84 -2.18 -8.76
N LEU A 23 8.16 -1.68 -9.96
CA LEU A 23 9.10 -0.57 -10.14
C LEU A 23 8.58 0.70 -9.45
N ASP A 24 7.33 1.09 -9.72
CA ASP A 24 6.69 2.25 -9.08
C ASP A 24 6.72 2.12 -7.55
N TYR A 25 6.44 0.91 -7.04
CA TYR A 25 6.45 0.64 -5.61
C TYR A 25 7.85 0.83 -5.02
N GLN A 26 8.89 0.26 -5.61
CA GLN A 26 10.27 0.36 -5.11
C GLN A 26 10.79 1.81 -5.16
N GLU A 27 10.58 2.51 -6.27
CA GLU A 27 11.07 3.87 -6.47
C GLU A 27 10.51 4.84 -5.42
N THR A 28 9.20 4.81 -5.21
CA THR A 28 8.54 5.76 -4.31
C THR A 28 8.56 5.34 -2.85
N LYS A 29 8.89 4.08 -2.54
CA LYS A 29 8.97 3.56 -1.17
C LYS A 29 10.11 4.15 -0.35
N LEU A 30 11.23 4.49 -0.98
CA LEU A 30 12.34 5.17 -0.29
C LEU A 30 11.89 6.45 0.42
N HIS A 31 10.78 7.04 -0.03
CA HIS A 31 10.19 8.27 0.51
C HIS A 31 8.99 8.04 1.43
N SER A 32 8.49 6.80 1.58
CA SER A 32 7.31 6.47 2.38
C SER A 32 7.55 5.42 3.48
N GLY A 33 8.72 4.78 3.48
CA GLY A 33 9.03 3.72 4.45
C GLY A 33 8.97 4.21 5.89
N SER A 34 8.20 3.50 6.71
CA SER A 34 8.12 3.70 8.17
C SER A 34 7.68 5.10 8.61
N ILE A 35 6.91 5.81 7.78
CA ILE A 35 6.27 7.09 8.13
C ILE A 35 4.75 7.01 7.93
N TYR A 36 4.02 7.78 8.73
CA TYR A 36 2.57 7.92 8.55
C TYR A 36 2.30 8.96 7.47
N LEU A 37 1.53 8.58 6.45
CA LEU A 37 1.19 9.45 5.35
C LEU A 37 -0.30 9.79 5.38
N PRO A 38 -0.68 11.08 5.39
CA PRO A 38 -2.08 11.47 5.24
C PRO A 38 -2.55 11.09 3.84
N VAL A 39 -3.77 10.59 3.74
CA VAL A 39 -4.40 10.24 2.46
C VAL A 39 -5.48 11.28 2.17
N ASP A 40 -5.34 11.92 1.02
CA ASP A 40 -6.35 12.82 0.47
C ASP A 40 -6.61 12.46 -1.00
N ALA A 41 -7.76 11.84 -1.24
CA ALA A 41 -8.19 11.41 -2.56
C ALA A 41 -8.62 12.58 -3.47
N GLU A 42 -9.02 13.71 -2.90
CA GLU A 42 -9.44 14.89 -3.68
C GLU A 42 -8.21 15.59 -4.26
N SER A 43 -7.19 15.85 -3.43
CA SER A 43 -5.94 16.46 -3.89
C SER A 43 -4.96 15.47 -4.51
N GLN A 44 -5.22 14.16 -4.39
CA GLN A 44 -4.33 13.08 -4.83
C GLN A 44 -2.91 13.22 -4.27
N ASN A 45 -2.81 13.54 -2.99
CA ASN A 45 -1.55 13.78 -2.31
C ASN A 45 -0.64 12.52 -2.31
N PHE A 46 0.59 12.68 -1.81
CA PHE A 46 1.57 11.59 -1.83
C PHE A 46 1.09 10.31 -1.10
N GLY A 47 0.38 10.44 0.02
CA GLY A 47 -0.19 9.29 0.73
C GLY A 47 -1.26 8.57 -0.09
N TYR A 48 -2.13 9.30 -0.79
CA TYR A 48 -3.09 8.72 -1.73
C TYR A 48 -2.38 7.98 -2.88
N GLN A 49 -1.35 8.56 -3.47
CA GLN A 49 -0.59 7.91 -4.54
C GLN A 49 0.04 6.59 -4.06
N ARG A 50 0.64 6.58 -2.87
CA ARG A 50 1.18 5.38 -2.23
C ARG A 50 0.10 4.35 -1.93
N LEU A 51 -1.08 4.76 -1.46
CA LEU A 51 -2.22 3.85 -1.27
C LEU A 51 -2.65 3.21 -2.60
N MET A 52 -2.74 3.98 -3.68
CA MET A 52 -3.12 3.46 -5.00
C MET A 52 -2.09 2.49 -5.56
N ILE A 53 -0.79 2.73 -5.34
CA ILE A 53 0.27 1.75 -5.67
C ILE A 53 0.06 0.47 -4.88
N ASN A 54 -0.20 0.56 -3.57
CA ASN A 54 -0.49 -0.61 -2.74
C ASN A 54 -1.71 -1.40 -3.23
N CYS A 55 -2.78 -0.72 -3.64
CA CYS A 55 -3.95 -1.36 -4.21
C CYS A 55 -3.63 -2.10 -5.53
N ARG A 56 -2.86 -1.49 -6.43
CA ARG A 56 -2.43 -2.15 -7.68
C ARG A 56 -1.49 -3.34 -7.43
N TYR A 57 -0.67 -3.23 -6.40
CA TYR A 57 0.36 -4.21 -6.09
C TYR A 57 -0.16 -5.37 -5.22
N ARG A 58 -1.16 -5.14 -4.36
CA ARG A 58 -1.75 -6.11 -3.42
C ARG A 58 -3.26 -6.14 -3.57
N GLU A 59 -3.77 -7.14 -4.29
CA GLU A 59 -5.21 -7.27 -4.55
C GLU A 59 -6.08 -7.28 -3.27
N PRO A 60 -5.69 -7.95 -2.16
CA PRO A 60 -6.51 -7.95 -0.95
C PRO A 60 -6.69 -6.57 -0.31
N VAL A 61 -5.69 -5.70 -0.45
CA VAL A 61 -5.79 -4.30 0.00
C VAL A 61 -6.78 -3.54 -0.88
N ASN A 62 -6.70 -3.70 -2.21
CA ASN A 62 -7.63 -3.07 -3.14
C ASN A 62 -9.08 -3.46 -2.85
N THR A 63 -9.35 -4.75 -2.69
CA THR A 63 -10.69 -5.26 -2.40
C THR A 63 -11.22 -4.73 -1.06
N PHE A 64 -10.36 -4.59 -0.05
CA PHE A 64 -10.74 -3.98 1.22
C PHE A 64 -11.11 -2.50 1.06
N ILE A 65 -10.29 -1.72 0.36
CA ILE A 65 -10.52 -0.28 0.11
C ILE A 65 -11.79 -0.05 -0.70
N GLN A 66 -12.08 -0.89 -1.71
CA GLN A 66 -13.33 -0.79 -2.49
C GLN A 66 -14.58 -1.00 -1.63
N THR A 67 -14.46 -1.78 -0.54
CA THR A 67 -15.57 -2.10 0.36
C THR A 67 -15.73 -1.06 1.48
N HIS A 68 -14.62 -0.56 2.03
CA HIS A 68 -14.61 0.28 3.24
C HIS A 68 -14.29 1.76 2.97
N GLY A 69 -13.95 2.11 1.74
CA GLY A 69 -13.49 3.44 1.37
C GLY A 69 -12.04 3.71 1.76
N TYR A 70 -11.60 4.95 1.52
CA TYR A 70 -10.23 5.38 1.77
C TYR A 70 -9.99 5.69 3.27
N PRO A 71 -8.86 5.24 3.84
CA PRO A 71 -8.44 5.65 5.18
C PRO A 71 -7.98 7.11 5.18
N GLU A 72 -7.89 7.76 6.35
CA GLU A 72 -7.29 9.08 6.47
C GLU A 72 -5.75 9.04 6.54
N PHE A 73 -5.17 7.93 6.99
CA PHE A 73 -3.70 7.72 6.99
C PHE A 73 -3.31 6.30 6.57
N ILE A 74 -2.09 6.17 6.05
CA ILE A 74 -1.42 4.88 5.84
C ILE A 74 -0.06 4.84 6.53
N TYR A 75 0.40 3.65 6.87
CA TYR A 75 1.76 3.38 7.33
C TYR A 75 2.30 2.12 6.67
N GLU A 76 3.36 2.26 5.88
CA GLU A 76 4.01 1.15 5.20
C GLU A 76 5.24 0.69 5.98
N TYR A 77 5.40 -0.63 6.13
CA TYR A 77 6.47 -1.19 6.93
C TYR A 77 7.00 -2.51 6.36
N ASN A 78 8.21 -2.87 6.77
CA ASN A 78 8.77 -4.20 6.53
C ASN A 78 8.97 -4.91 7.87
N LYS A 79 8.49 -6.16 7.97
CA LYS A 79 8.71 -7.03 9.13
C LYS A 79 9.29 -8.35 8.65
N ALA A 80 10.54 -8.63 9.03
CA ALA A 80 11.24 -9.87 8.68
C ALA A 80 11.19 -10.19 7.17
N ALA A 81 11.50 -9.20 6.32
CA ALA A 81 11.46 -9.28 4.86
C ALA A 81 10.06 -9.49 4.24
N ARG A 82 8.99 -9.27 5.03
CA ARG A 82 7.62 -9.18 4.53
C ARG A 82 7.14 -7.74 4.55
N GLU A 83 6.50 -7.32 3.47
CA GLU A 83 5.93 -5.99 3.39
C GLU A 83 4.52 -5.96 3.96
N GLY A 84 4.22 -4.87 4.67
CA GLY A 84 2.91 -4.62 5.23
C GLY A 84 2.47 -3.17 5.11
N ILE A 85 1.16 -2.99 5.26
CA ILE A 85 0.51 -1.68 5.26
C ILE A 85 -0.58 -1.65 6.33
N ARG A 86 -0.57 -0.62 7.15
CA ARG A 86 -1.68 -0.28 8.05
C ARG A 86 -2.51 0.84 7.44
N LEU A 87 -3.83 0.67 7.53
CA LEU A 87 -4.84 1.62 7.08
C LEU A 87 -5.53 2.18 8.32
N PHE A 88 -5.51 3.50 8.52
CA PHE A 88 -6.07 4.15 9.70
C PHE A 88 -7.35 4.90 9.34
N TYR A 89 -8.47 4.40 9.86
CA TYR A 89 -9.80 5.00 9.75
C TYR A 89 -10.11 5.76 11.04
N LEU A 90 -9.70 7.03 11.10
CA LEU A 90 -9.70 7.85 12.31
C LEU A 90 -11.12 8.11 12.82
N LYS A 91 -12.05 8.44 11.93
CA LYS A 91 -13.46 8.68 12.29
C LYS A 91 -14.11 7.45 12.91
N GLU A 92 -13.72 6.26 12.47
CA GLU A 92 -14.25 5.00 12.98
C GLU A 92 -13.45 4.43 14.15
N ASN A 93 -12.33 5.07 14.50
CA ASN A 93 -11.35 4.56 15.44
C ASN A 93 -10.92 3.12 15.09
N LYS A 94 -10.59 2.86 13.82
CA LYS A 94 -10.17 1.53 13.34
C LYS A 94 -8.81 1.55 12.64
N VAL A 95 -8.10 0.45 12.76
CA VAL A 95 -6.85 0.13 12.05
C VAL A 95 -7.01 -1.24 11.42
N ALA A 96 -6.74 -1.34 10.12
CA ALA A 96 -6.63 -2.61 9.40
C ALA A 96 -5.17 -2.83 9.00
N ASP A 97 -4.58 -3.96 9.40
CA ASP A 97 -3.17 -4.30 9.12
C ASP A 97 -3.09 -5.45 8.13
N PHE A 98 -2.43 -5.21 7.00
CA PHE A 98 -2.17 -6.21 5.97
C PHE A 98 -0.68 -6.55 5.94
N LEU A 99 -0.36 -7.84 5.92
CA LEU A 99 1.02 -8.34 5.85
C LEU A 99 1.14 -9.47 4.82
N GLU A 100 2.16 -9.40 3.98
CA GLU A 100 2.53 -10.47 3.05
C GLU A 100 2.93 -11.75 3.78
N GLN A 101 2.28 -12.87 3.44
CA GLN A 101 2.59 -14.19 4.01
C GLN A 101 3.68 -14.93 3.21
N GLY A 102 3.85 -14.58 1.94
CA GLY A 102 4.77 -15.20 0.98
C GLY A 102 5.59 -14.18 0.20
N LEU A 103 6.26 -14.65 -0.85
CA LEU A 103 7.06 -13.79 -1.75
C LEU A 103 6.19 -13.01 -2.76
N SER A 104 4.91 -13.37 -2.88
CA SER A 104 3.98 -12.69 -3.76
C SER A 104 3.28 -11.54 -3.02
N PRO A 105 3.17 -10.35 -3.61
CA PRO A 105 2.39 -9.24 -3.04
C PRO A 105 0.92 -9.60 -2.78
N ASN A 106 0.34 -10.44 -3.64
CA ASN A 106 -1.03 -10.92 -3.50
C ASN A 106 -1.20 -11.96 -2.37
N SER A 107 -0.11 -12.32 -1.69
CA SER A 107 -0.18 -13.10 -0.43
C SER A 107 -0.45 -12.22 0.79
N ALA A 108 -0.65 -10.90 0.62
CA ALA A 108 -1.03 -10.02 1.70
C ALA A 108 -2.38 -10.44 2.31
N THR A 109 -2.41 -10.63 3.62
CA THR A 109 -3.63 -10.97 4.36
C THR A 109 -3.90 -9.94 5.44
N LEU A 110 -5.18 -9.69 5.72
CA LEU A 110 -5.59 -8.94 6.91
C LEU A 110 -5.20 -9.74 8.15
N ILE A 111 -4.20 -9.28 8.90
CA ILE A 111 -3.68 -9.94 10.10
C ILE A 111 -4.23 -9.34 11.39
N ASP A 112 -4.72 -8.10 11.34
CA ASP A 112 -5.32 -7.43 12.48
C ASP A 112 -6.36 -6.41 12.02
N HIS A 113 -7.42 -6.29 12.80
CA HIS A 113 -8.47 -5.29 12.60
C HIS A 113 -8.97 -4.85 13.97
N ARG A 114 -8.47 -3.71 14.43
CA ARG A 114 -8.58 -3.29 15.83
C ARG A 114 -8.82 -1.79 15.97
N ALA A 115 -9.06 -1.36 17.20
CA ALA A 115 -9.04 0.07 17.51
C ALA A 115 -7.62 0.65 17.43
N LEU A 116 -7.52 1.97 17.20
CA LEU A 116 -6.25 2.67 17.35
C LEU A 116 -5.79 2.58 18.81
N ASP A 117 -4.51 2.29 19.01
CA ASP A 117 -3.88 2.34 20.32
C ASP A 117 -3.48 3.77 20.72
N SER A 118 -3.04 3.94 21.97
CA SER A 118 -2.68 5.27 22.49
C SER A 118 -1.46 5.89 21.80
N TYR A 119 -0.53 5.06 21.32
CA TYR A 119 0.67 5.53 20.63
C TYR A 119 0.32 6.05 19.24
N GLU A 120 -0.44 5.26 18.47
CA GLU A 120 -0.92 5.64 17.13
C GLU A 120 -1.75 6.94 17.19
N LYS A 121 -2.63 7.07 18.19
CA LYS A 121 -3.40 8.31 18.41
C LYS A 121 -2.51 9.52 18.68
N ALA A 122 -1.45 9.35 19.47
CA ALA A 122 -0.54 10.45 19.79
C ALA A 122 0.27 10.88 18.57
N GLU A 123 0.84 9.93 17.84
CA GLU A 123 1.65 10.17 16.64
C GLU A 123 0.83 10.86 15.54
N ILE A 124 -0.35 10.34 15.23
CA ILE A 124 -1.23 10.94 14.21
C ILE A 124 -1.67 12.34 14.63
N LYS A 125 -1.98 12.55 15.91
CA LYS A 125 -2.35 13.88 16.42
C LYS A 125 -1.21 14.87 16.29
N GLU A 126 0.02 14.45 16.56
CA GLU A 126 1.20 15.29 16.36
C GLU A 126 1.35 15.69 14.89
N LEU A 127 1.21 14.74 13.97
CA LEU A 127 1.29 14.99 12.53
C LEU A 127 0.19 15.93 12.03
N GLN A 128 -1.04 15.80 12.53
CA GLN A 128 -2.13 16.72 12.22
C GLN A 128 -1.90 18.13 12.80
N GLY A 129 -1.16 18.25 13.90
CA GLY A 129 -0.80 19.53 14.53
C GLY A 129 0.35 20.27 13.85
N ARG A 130 1.15 19.57 13.04
CA ARG A 130 2.18 20.20 12.20
C ARG A 130 1.48 20.82 10.99
N GLN A 131 1.30 22.14 11.01
CA GLN A 131 0.75 22.88 9.87
C GLN A 131 1.50 22.53 8.57
N PRO A 132 0.81 22.47 7.41
CA PRO A 132 1.50 22.38 6.14
C PRO A 132 2.35 23.65 5.96
N LEU A 133 3.61 23.48 5.55
CA LEU A 133 4.41 24.58 4.98
C LEU A 133 3.78 25.07 3.67
#